data_AF-A0A4R6Q7N6-F1
#
_entry.id   AF-A0A4R6Q7N6-F1
#
_cell.length_a   1.000
_cell.length_b   1.000
_cell.length_c   1.000
_cell.angle_alpha   90.00
_cell.angle_beta   90.00
_cell.angle_gamma   90.00
#
_symmetry.space_group_name_H-M   'P 1'
#
loop_
_entity.id
_entity.type
_entity.pdbx_description
1 polymer ?
#
loop_
_entity_poly.entity_id
_entity_poly.type
_entity_poly.pdbx_seq_one_letter_code
_entity_poly.pdbx_strand_id
1 'polypeptide(L)'
;MSTNHGTPADVIKKILDKLPGGDCKGFGGCGKATCKECAEAIAAGESVALCPAAKQSKVNAIAKIMGVPAVEVTEKIAFVACSGDAAGKERFAGCKSCADAVDMGFQRGECKSGCVGVGSCMDACEFGAMKLVDGNIVIDPKKCNGCGACANAQVCPQHVVLMIPADATNFIPCSSKEEDEDKVREICGYGCIGCGDCERACPEGAIEIIDNHAVIDYDKCVGCVACTVKCKKKIIVDSLHDLTVLKEKVAFVRCSGGFKPNQKYAELGYDDCQAIVDNVNPKDYDLCTTGCTGMGNCTKVCRYDAIHVEDGTAIVDPEKCVGCRDCTYACPKNLITIVPYKGMKVVPCSSTDDYEEKAKVCDSGCIACEDCKSNCPNGAIYMDGKHAVVDPEICEDCEVCQYMCPRHLIQKQEVPEANYLQRAALGLTEGE
;
A
#
# COMPACT_ATOMS: atom_id res chain seq x y z
N MET A 1 -28.53 54.75 1.89
CA MET A 1 -28.33 53.29 2.06
C MET A 1 -29.52 52.60 1.42
N SER A 2 -29.39 52.14 0.17
CA SER A 2 -30.49 51.56 -0.59
C SER A 2 -30.45 50.04 -0.41
N THR A 3 -31.34 49.50 0.42
CA THR A 3 -31.48 48.06 0.69
C THR A 3 -32.02 47.36 -0.55
N ASN A 4 -31.14 46.66 -1.25
CA ASN A 4 -31.45 45.90 -2.46
C ASN A 4 -31.87 44.47 -2.07
N HIS A 5 -32.94 44.34 -1.29
CA HIS A 5 -33.45 43.03 -0.86
C HIS A 5 -34.86 42.84 -1.42
N GLY A 6 -34.96 41.96 -2.42
CA GLY A 6 -36.24 41.38 -2.82
C GLY A 6 -36.87 40.60 -1.66
N THR A 7 -38.04 40.03 -1.90
CA THR A 7 -38.69 39.18 -0.91
C THR A 7 -37.77 38.01 -0.49
N PRO A 8 -37.94 37.39 0.69
CA PRO A 8 -37.17 36.20 1.07
C PRO A 8 -37.16 35.10 0.00
N ALA A 9 -38.28 34.94 -0.72
CA ALA A 9 -38.40 34.04 -1.85
C ALA A 9 -37.47 34.41 -3.04
N ASP A 10 -37.27 35.69 -3.32
CA ASP A 10 -36.36 36.16 -4.37
C ASP A 10 -34.90 35.89 -4.03
N VAL A 11 -34.52 36.01 -2.75
CA VAL A 11 -33.17 35.71 -2.27
C VAL A 11 -32.88 34.21 -2.41
N ILE A 12 -33.79 33.36 -1.95
CA ILE A 12 -33.68 31.90 -2.06
C ILE A 12 -33.51 31.48 -3.52
N LYS A 13 -34.34 32.01 -4.43
CA LYS A 13 -34.24 31.70 -5.86
C LYS A 13 -32.87 32.08 -6.44
N LYS A 14 -32.37 33.28 -6.12
CA LYS A 14 -31.04 33.74 -6.57
C LYS A 14 -29.92 32.85 -6.07
N ILE A 15 -29.99 32.36 -4.83
CA ILE A 15 -28.99 31.42 -4.28
C ILE A 15 -29.08 30.08 -5.00
N LEU A 16 -30.29 29.55 -5.16
CA LEU A 16 -30.54 28.27 -5.84
C LEU A 16 -29.95 28.25 -7.26
N ASP A 17 -30.12 29.34 -8.03
CA ASP A 17 -29.56 29.50 -9.38
C ASP A 17 -28.02 29.52 -9.40
N LYS A 18 -27.36 29.77 -8.26
CA LYS A 18 -25.89 29.75 -8.14
C LYS A 18 -25.35 28.41 -7.68
N LEU A 19 -26.15 27.58 -7.02
CA LEU A 19 -25.73 26.25 -6.61
C LEU A 19 -25.34 25.38 -7.83
N PRO A 20 -24.41 24.41 -7.66
CA PRO A 20 -23.92 23.58 -8.75
C PRO A 20 -24.99 22.65 -9.36
N GLY A 21 -26.11 22.41 -8.66
CA GLY A 21 -27.31 21.81 -9.26
C GLY A 21 -27.24 20.32 -9.60
N GLY A 22 -26.37 19.55 -8.94
CA GLY A 22 -26.34 18.09 -9.09
C GLY A 22 -27.14 17.41 -7.99
N ASP A 23 -28.13 16.61 -8.36
CA ASP A 23 -29.00 15.88 -7.42
C ASP A 23 -28.16 14.87 -6.62
N CYS A 24 -27.70 15.27 -5.44
CA CYS A 24 -26.97 14.40 -4.52
C CYS A 24 -27.91 13.43 -3.76
N LYS A 25 -29.15 13.23 -4.25
CA LYS A 25 -30.19 12.36 -3.68
C LYS A 25 -30.50 12.65 -2.21
N GLY A 26 -30.27 13.88 -1.76
CA GLY A 26 -30.41 14.29 -0.36
C GLY A 26 -29.31 13.81 0.58
N PHE A 27 -28.25 13.17 0.07
CA PHE A 27 -27.13 12.67 0.88
C PHE A 27 -25.91 13.61 0.87
N GLY A 28 -25.97 14.72 0.14
CA GLY A 28 -24.85 15.67 0.04
C GLY A 28 -24.35 16.15 1.40
N GLY A 29 -23.07 16.50 1.48
CA GLY A 29 -22.41 16.91 2.72
C GLY A 29 -22.94 18.21 3.35
N CYS A 30 -23.86 18.91 2.66
CA CYS A 30 -24.62 20.03 3.26
C CYS A 30 -25.71 19.58 4.24
N GLY A 31 -26.05 18.28 4.28
CA GLY A 31 -27.05 17.72 5.18
C GLY A 31 -28.50 18.11 4.87
N LYS A 32 -28.79 18.59 3.66
CA LYS A 32 -30.13 18.99 3.22
C LYS A 32 -30.70 18.01 2.20
N ALA A 33 -32.00 17.77 2.22
CA ALA A 33 -32.63 16.79 1.33
C ALA A 33 -32.70 17.29 -0.12
N THR A 34 -32.74 18.61 -0.32
CA THR A 34 -32.80 19.22 -1.66
C THR A 34 -31.91 20.45 -1.80
N CYS A 35 -31.55 20.80 -3.03
CA CYS A 35 -30.84 22.06 -3.32
C CYS A 35 -31.65 23.29 -2.87
N LYS A 36 -32.98 23.21 -2.89
CA LYS A 36 -33.86 24.28 -2.42
C LYS A 36 -33.73 24.48 -0.92
N GLU A 37 -33.76 23.41 -0.13
CA GLU A 37 -33.54 23.48 1.32
C GLU A 37 -32.13 23.99 1.67
N CYS A 38 -31.13 23.65 0.85
CA CYS A 38 -29.79 24.23 0.98
C CYS A 38 -29.80 25.75 0.73
N ALA A 39 -30.48 26.22 -0.31
CA ALA A 39 -30.62 27.65 -0.57
C ALA A 39 -31.41 28.37 0.54
N GLU A 40 -32.45 27.74 1.08
CA GLU A 40 -33.23 28.24 2.22
C GLU A 40 -32.39 28.36 3.49
N ALA A 41 -31.57 27.35 3.78
CA ALA A 41 -30.65 27.35 4.92
C ALA A 41 -29.60 28.46 4.81
N ILE A 42 -29.00 28.66 3.63
CA ILE A 42 -28.08 29.78 3.37
C ILE A 42 -28.81 31.11 3.56
N ALA A 43 -30.02 31.25 3.01
CA ALA A 43 -30.83 32.46 3.18
C ALA A 43 -31.20 32.74 4.64
N ALA A 44 -31.34 31.69 5.46
CA ALA A 44 -31.59 31.76 6.90
C ALA A 44 -30.34 32.08 7.74
N GLY A 45 -29.17 32.19 7.12
CA GLY A 45 -27.92 32.61 7.78
C GLY A 45 -26.89 31.51 8.00
N GLU A 46 -27.09 30.31 7.46
CA GLU A 46 -26.01 29.32 7.38
C GLU A 46 -24.89 29.78 6.42
N SER A 47 -23.75 29.08 6.44
CA SER A 47 -22.57 29.44 5.65
C SER A 47 -22.88 29.59 4.15
N VAL A 48 -22.34 30.63 3.51
CA VAL A 48 -22.42 30.80 2.04
C VAL A 48 -21.66 29.72 1.26
N ALA A 49 -20.84 28.93 1.96
CA ALA A 49 -20.13 27.76 1.47
C ALA A 49 -20.81 26.43 1.90
N LEU A 50 -22.09 26.46 2.30
CA LEU A 50 -22.80 25.28 2.83
C LEU A 50 -22.79 24.08 1.86
N CYS A 51 -22.87 24.32 0.55
CA CYS A 51 -22.78 23.26 -0.46
C CYS A 51 -21.30 22.88 -0.70
N PRO A 52 -20.85 21.66 -0.37
CA PRO A 52 -19.44 21.27 -0.53
C PRO A 52 -18.96 21.23 -1.98
N ALA A 53 -19.89 21.06 -2.94
CA ALA A 53 -19.59 21.06 -4.37
C ALA A 53 -19.51 22.47 -4.99
N ALA A 54 -19.78 23.53 -4.23
CA ALA A 54 -19.74 24.89 -4.73
C ALA A 54 -18.29 25.38 -4.83
N LYS A 55 -17.80 25.58 -6.06
CA LYS A 55 -16.49 26.20 -6.31
C LYS A 55 -16.44 27.64 -5.78
N GLN A 56 -15.22 28.17 -5.56
CA GLN A 56 -15.00 29.53 -5.04
C GLN A 56 -15.79 30.61 -5.79
N SER A 57 -15.90 30.51 -7.13
CA SER A 57 -16.66 31.46 -7.94
C SER A 57 -18.15 31.50 -7.61
N LYS A 58 -18.75 30.35 -7.27
CA LYS A 58 -20.16 30.24 -6.86
C LYS A 58 -20.36 30.74 -5.43
N VAL A 59 -19.45 30.39 -4.51
CA VAL A 59 -19.46 30.89 -3.13
C VAL A 59 -19.38 32.42 -3.09
N ASN A 60 -18.48 33.02 -3.88
CA ASN A 60 -18.36 34.48 -4.01
C ASN A 60 -19.66 35.12 -4.54
N ALA A 61 -20.33 34.47 -5.49
CA ALA A 61 -21.60 34.96 -6.02
C ALA A 61 -22.72 34.90 -4.97
N ILE A 62 -22.77 33.84 -4.16
CA ILE A 62 -23.72 33.67 -3.06
C ILE A 62 -23.45 34.68 -1.95
N ALA A 63 -22.19 34.89 -1.56
CA ALA A 63 -21.78 35.89 -0.58
C ALA A 63 -22.22 37.31 -0.99
N LYS A 64 -22.06 37.65 -2.27
CA LYS A 64 -22.55 38.92 -2.83
C LYS A 64 -24.07 39.07 -2.76
N ILE A 65 -24.82 37.98 -2.94
CA ILE A 65 -26.28 37.99 -2.81
C ILE A 65 -26.68 38.21 -1.34
N MET A 66 -25.99 37.54 -0.42
CA MET A 66 -26.24 37.60 1.02
C MET A 66 -25.71 38.87 1.69
N GLY A 67 -24.83 39.62 1.02
CA GLY A 67 -24.21 40.83 1.57
C GLY A 67 -23.19 40.53 2.69
N VAL A 68 -22.62 39.33 2.69
CA VAL A 68 -21.62 38.89 3.68
C VAL A 68 -20.25 38.70 3.01
N PRO A 69 -19.15 38.73 3.78
CA PRO A 69 -17.83 38.39 3.26
C PRO A 69 -17.81 36.99 2.65
N ALA A 70 -17.06 36.81 1.56
CA ALA A 70 -16.82 35.49 1.02
C ALA A 70 -15.92 34.67 1.95
N VAL A 71 -16.13 33.36 1.96
CA VAL A 71 -15.30 32.39 2.66
C VAL A 71 -14.45 31.68 1.62
N GLU A 72 -13.16 31.48 1.91
CA GLU A 72 -12.30 30.64 1.07
C GLU A 72 -12.70 29.17 1.22
N VAL A 73 -12.76 28.47 0.09
CA VAL A 73 -13.13 27.06 0.05
C VAL A 73 -12.07 26.24 -0.68
N THR A 74 -11.73 25.10 -0.09
CA THR A 74 -10.89 24.08 -0.72
C THR A 74 -11.80 23.11 -1.47
N GLU A 75 -11.54 22.92 -2.77
CA GLU A 75 -12.24 21.89 -3.54
C GLU A 75 -11.85 20.51 -3.00
N LYS A 76 -12.85 19.65 -2.78
CA LYS A 76 -12.64 18.28 -2.27
C LYS A 76 -13.10 17.23 -3.26
N ILE A 77 -12.46 16.07 -3.23
CA ILE A 77 -12.85 14.87 -3.95
C ILE A 77 -13.05 13.71 -2.99
N ALA A 78 -13.83 12.73 -3.43
CA ALA A 78 -14.01 11.50 -2.69
C ALA A 78 -12.79 10.58 -2.86
N PHE A 79 -12.38 9.94 -1.77
CA PHE A 79 -11.31 8.95 -1.71
C PHE A 79 -11.79 7.74 -0.90
N VAL A 80 -11.42 6.53 -1.31
CA VAL A 80 -11.78 5.31 -0.59
C VAL A 80 -10.58 4.86 0.24
N ALA A 81 -10.70 4.95 1.57
CA ALA A 81 -9.71 4.51 2.55
C ALA A 81 -9.69 2.96 2.68
N CYS A 82 -9.70 2.25 1.56
CA CYS A 82 -9.59 0.79 1.52
C CYS A 82 -9.16 0.32 0.13
N SER A 83 -7.95 -0.22 0.02
CA SER A 83 -7.47 -0.96 -1.17
C SER A 83 -7.42 -2.48 -0.97
N GLY A 84 -7.84 -2.97 0.19
CA GLY A 84 -7.87 -4.40 0.51
C GLY A 84 -9.15 -5.11 0.05
N ASP A 85 -9.12 -6.42 0.12
CA ASP A 85 -10.20 -7.36 -0.24
C ASP A 85 -10.79 -8.11 0.97
N ALA A 86 -10.13 -8.03 2.11
CA ALA A 86 -10.42 -8.79 3.33
C ALA A 86 -11.77 -8.51 4.01
N ALA A 87 -12.54 -7.51 3.58
CA ALA A 87 -13.81 -7.12 4.23
C ALA A 87 -15.02 -7.93 3.72
N GLY A 88 -14.84 -9.24 3.50
CA GLY A 88 -15.91 -10.16 3.11
C GLY A 88 -16.53 -9.88 1.73
N LYS A 89 -15.82 -9.18 0.83
CA LYS A 89 -16.37 -8.64 -0.42
C LYS A 89 -17.05 -9.68 -1.30
N GLU A 90 -16.42 -10.84 -1.48
CA GLU A 90 -16.98 -11.93 -2.28
C GLU A 90 -18.29 -12.47 -1.68
N ARG A 91 -18.31 -12.64 -0.35
CA ARG A 91 -19.48 -13.10 0.39
C ARG A 91 -20.64 -12.10 0.32
N PHE A 92 -20.33 -10.81 0.24
CA PHE A 92 -21.31 -9.73 0.16
C PHE A 92 -21.73 -9.35 -1.26
N ALA A 93 -21.17 -9.96 -2.31
CA ALA A 93 -21.42 -9.57 -3.71
C ALA A 93 -22.91 -9.64 -4.14
N GLY A 94 -23.79 -10.28 -3.36
CA GLY A 94 -25.24 -10.35 -3.60
C GLY A 94 -26.11 -9.50 -2.67
N CYS A 95 -25.52 -8.73 -1.75
CA CYS A 95 -26.28 -7.86 -0.85
C CYS A 95 -26.92 -6.69 -1.61
N LYS A 96 -28.11 -6.24 -1.17
CA LYS A 96 -28.82 -5.12 -1.83
C LYS A 96 -28.18 -3.78 -1.53
N SER A 97 -27.51 -3.66 -0.38
CA SER A 97 -26.86 -2.44 0.06
C SER A 97 -25.63 -2.76 0.92
N CYS A 98 -24.73 -1.79 1.05
CA CYS A 98 -23.63 -1.88 2.00
C CYS A 98 -24.14 -2.04 3.44
N ALA A 99 -25.31 -1.49 3.80
CA ALA A 99 -25.90 -1.63 5.13
C ALA A 99 -26.32 -3.07 5.38
N ASP A 100 -27.03 -3.69 4.42
CA ASP A 100 -27.42 -5.10 4.49
C ASP A 100 -26.20 -6.01 4.70
N ALA A 101 -25.09 -5.73 4.00
CA ALA A 101 -23.84 -6.48 4.15
C ALA A 101 -23.23 -6.33 5.56
N VAL A 102 -23.18 -5.10 6.09
CA VAL A 102 -22.67 -4.86 7.45
C VAL A 102 -23.55 -5.51 8.51
N ASP A 103 -24.87 -5.47 8.35
CA ASP A 103 -25.85 -6.07 9.26
C ASP A 103 -25.77 -7.61 9.30
N MET A 104 -25.36 -8.25 8.21
CA MET A 104 -25.05 -9.68 8.18
C MET A 104 -23.85 -10.06 9.06
N GLY A 105 -23.02 -9.07 9.42
CA GLY A 105 -21.83 -9.26 10.25
C GLY A 105 -20.64 -9.83 9.47
N PHE A 106 -19.47 -9.74 10.12
CA PHE A 106 -18.19 -10.21 9.59
C PHE A 106 -17.81 -11.56 10.21
N GLN A 107 -17.27 -12.46 9.39
CA GLN A 107 -16.73 -13.74 9.81
C GLN A 107 -15.34 -13.60 10.41
N ARG A 108 -14.88 -14.65 11.11
CA ARG A 108 -13.50 -14.71 11.62
C ARG A 108 -12.53 -14.64 10.44
N GLY A 109 -11.54 -13.75 10.54
CA GLY A 109 -10.56 -13.50 9.47
C GLY A 109 -10.96 -12.38 8.50
N GLU A 110 -12.17 -11.83 8.59
CA GLU A 110 -12.57 -10.68 7.77
C GLU A 110 -12.28 -9.34 8.46
N CYS A 111 -11.88 -8.36 7.66
CA CYS A 111 -11.66 -6.98 8.09
C CYS A 111 -13.00 -6.28 8.36
N LYS A 112 -13.19 -5.78 9.59
CA LYS A 112 -14.42 -5.11 10.04
C LYS A 112 -14.49 -3.62 9.69
N SER A 113 -13.42 -3.08 9.15
CA SER A 113 -13.27 -1.64 8.91
C SER A 113 -13.19 -1.29 7.41
N GLY A 114 -13.11 -2.31 6.54
CA GLY A 114 -12.88 -2.13 5.11
C GLY A 114 -14.16 -1.94 4.30
N CYS A 115 -13.98 -1.57 3.04
CA CYS A 115 -15.07 -1.51 2.07
C CYS A 115 -15.64 -2.91 1.82
N VAL A 116 -16.94 -3.10 2.00
CA VAL A 116 -17.64 -4.38 1.74
C VAL A 116 -17.87 -4.68 0.26
N GLY A 117 -17.50 -3.77 -0.66
CA GLY A 117 -17.54 -4.02 -2.10
C GLY A 117 -18.93 -4.03 -2.76
N VAL A 118 -20.01 -3.76 -2.02
CA VAL A 118 -21.39 -3.79 -2.56
C VAL A 118 -21.70 -2.61 -3.48
N GLY A 119 -21.24 -1.40 -3.13
CA GLY A 119 -21.31 -0.25 -4.03
C GLY A 119 -22.46 0.74 -3.83
N SER A 120 -23.06 0.84 -2.65
CA SER A 120 -24.10 1.86 -2.37
C SER A 120 -23.64 3.31 -2.66
N CYS A 121 -22.34 3.60 -2.55
CA CYS A 121 -21.76 4.89 -2.95
C CYS A 121 -21.82 5.13 -4.46
N MET A 122 -21.76 4.09 -5.30
CA MET A 122 -21.95 4.19 -6.74
C MET A 122 -23.39 4.56 -7.07
N ASP A 123 -24.36 3.93 -6.41
CA ASP A 123 -25.79 4.21 -6.60
C ASP A 123 -26.17 5.63 -6.15
N ALA A 124 -25.45 6.18 -5.16
CA ALA A 124 -25.62 7.55 -4.72
C ALA A 124 -24.94 8.58 -5.65
N CYS A 125 -24.05 8.16 -6.54
CA CYS A 125 -23.26 9.05 -7.39
C CYS A 125 -23.94 9.30 -8.75
N GLU A 126 -24.65 10.42 -8.88
CA GLU A 126 -25.27 10.84 -10.16
C GLU A 126 -24.27 11.31 -11.22
N PHE A 127 -23.00 11.51 -10.86
CA PHE A 127 -21.96 12.01 -11.77
C PHE A 127 -21.24 10.88 -12.53
N GLY A 128 -21.56 9.61 -12.23
CA GLY A 128 -20.86 8.46 -12.81
C GLY A 128 -19.36 8.47 -12.51
N ALA A 129 -18.99 8.97 -11.33
CA ALA A 129 -17.60 9.12 -10.90
C ALA A 129 -17.03 7.87 -10.23
N MET A 130 -17.82 6.81 -10.04
CA MET A 130 -17.42 5.62 -9.29
C MET A 130 -17.69 4.35 -10.09
N LYS A 131 -16.80 3.36 -9.97
CA LYS A 131 -16.94 2.02 -10.55
C LYS A 131 -16.38 0.96 -9.61
N LEU A 132 -16.91 -0.26 -9.71
CA LEU A 132 -16.36 -1.43 -9.01
C LEU A 132 -15.36 -2.13 -9.95
N VAL A 133 -14.12 -2.32 -9.48
CA VAL A 133 -13.05 -3.04 -10.18
C VAL A 133 -12.42 -3.98 -9.17
N ASP A 134 -12.47 -5.29 -9.44
CA ASP A 134 -11.92 -6.33 -8.56
C ASP A 134 -12.36 -6.18 -7.09
N GLY A 135 -13.66 -5.92 -6.89
CA GLY A 135 -14.26 -5.68 -5.57
C GLY A 135 -13.89 -4.33 -4.92
N ASN A 136 -13.07 -3.50 -5.56
CA ASN A 136 -12.68 -2.18 -5.06
C ASN A 136 -13.46 -1.06 -5.75
N ILE A 137 -13.87 -0.05 -4.98
CA ILE A 137 -14.48 1.15 -5.52
C ILE A 137 -13.37 2.08 -6.03
N VAL A 138 -13.35 2.30 -7.34
CA VAL A 138 -12.42 3.21 -8.02
C VAL A 138 -13.15 4.48 -8.40
N ILE A 139 -12.55 5.63 -8.07
CA ILE A 139 -13.13 6.96 -8.29
C ILE A 139 -12.41 7.65 -9.46
N ASP A 140 -13.18 8.23 -10.37
CA ASP A 140 -12.70 9.16 -11.41
C ASP A 140 -12.71 10.60 -10.83
N PRO A 141 -11.54 11.16 -10.47
CA PRO A 141 -11.46 12.48 -9.86
C PRO A 141 -11.92 13.59 -10.81
N LYS A 142 -11.93 13.37 -12.13
CA LYS A 142 -12.38 14.38 -13.11
C LYS A 142 -13.90 14.50 -13.15
N LYS A 143 -14.62 13.45 -12.75
CA LYS A 143 -16.09 13.43 -12.69
C LYS A 143 -16.63 13.72 -11.29
N CYS A 144 -15.83 13.44 -10.25
CA CYS A 144 -16.20 13.76 -8.88
C CYS A 144 -16.32 15.28 -8.72
N ASN A 145 -17.47 15.76 -8.27
CA ASN A 145 -17.70 17.19 -8.03
C ASN A 145 -17.55 17.60 -6.55
N GLY A 146 -17.19 16.67 -5.67
CA GLY A 146 -17.00 16.95 -4.25
C GLY A 146 -18.28 17.03 -3.40
N CYS A 147 -19.45 16.59 -3.89
CA CYS A 147 -20.72 16.75 -3.15
C CYS A 147 -20.80 16.00 -1.81
N GLY A 148 -19.99 14.97 -1.59
CA GLY A 148 -19.97 14.18 -0.35
C GLY A 148 -21.10 13.17 -0.17
N ALA A 149 -21.99 12.98 -1.15
CA ALA A 149 -23.11 12.02 -1.05
C ALA A 149 -22.64 10.60 -0.70
N CYS A 150 -21.61 10.14 -1.38
CA CYS A 150 -20.96 8.84 -1.15
C CYS A 150 -20.33 8.67 0.25
N ALA A 151 -19.94 9.76 0.90
CA ALA A 151 -19.33 9.77 2.24
C ALA A 151 -20.36 9.83 3.37
N ASN A 152 -21.65 10.02 3.03
CA ASN A 152 -22.73 10.04 4.00
C ASN A 152 -22.81 8.69 4.73
N ALA A 153 -22.97 8.71 6.05
CA ALA A 153 -23.07 7.51 6.89
C ALA A 153 -24.18 6.54 6.46
N GLN A 154 -25.29 7.05 5.92
CA GLN A 154 -26.39 6.23 5.42
C GLN A 154 -26.06 5.52 4.11
N VAL A 155 -25.09 6.05 3.35
CA VAL A 155 -24.63 5.50 2.07
C VAL A 155 -23.41 4.58 2.27
N CYS A 156 -22.47 5.00 3.12
CA CYS A 156 -21.28 4.24 3.47
C CYS A 156 -21.26 3.94 4.98
N PRO A 157 -21.90 2.84 5.43
CA PRO A 157 -21.94 2.47 6.85
C PRO A 157 -20.58 2.08 7.43
N GLN A 158 -19.59 1.82 6.56
CA GLN A 158 -18.21 1.53 6.94
C GLN A 158 -17.35 2.79 7.12
N HIS A 159 -17.86 3.97 6.73
CA HIS A 159 -17.15 5.25 6.82
C HIS A 159 -15.77 5.28 6.13
N VAL A 160 -15.60 4.47 5.08
CA VAL A 160 -14.35 4.39 4.31
C VAL A 160 -14.27 5.37 3.15
N VAL A 161 -15.35 6.06 2.80
CA VAL A 161 -15.33 7.12 1.79
C VAL A 161 -15.08 8.45 2.48
N LEU A 162 -13.90 9.03 2.23
CA LEU A 162 -13.43 10.28 2.82
C LEU A 162 -13.49 11.41 1.79
N MET A 163 -13.69 12.64 2.26
CA MET A 163 -13.58 13.84 1.44
C MET A 163 -12.25 14.54 1.73
N ILE A 164 -11.36 14.53 0.74
CA ILE A 164 -10.00 15.06 0.83
C ILE A 164 -9.80 16.20 -0.17
N PRO A 165 -8.81 17.09 -0.01
CA PRO A 165 -8.51 18.12 -1.01
C PRO A 165 -8.30 17.53 -2.41
N ALA A 166 -8.79 18.23 -3.44
CA ALA A 166 -8.73 17.78 -4.83
C ALA A 166 -7.32 17.68 -5.40
N ASP A 167 -6.39 18.45 -4.82
CA ASP A 167 -4.97 18.52 -5.15
C ASP A 167 -4.09 17.66 -4.23
N ALA A 168 -4.67 16.95 -3.26
CA ALA A 168 -3.93 16.01 -2.43
C ALA A 168 -3.28 14.93 -3.30
N THR A 169 -2.02 14.61 -3.00
CA THR A 169 -1.21 13.65 -3.79
C THR A 169 -0.95 12.35 -3.03
N ASN A 170 -0.96 12.41 -1.70
CA ASN A 170 -0.65 11.28 -0.83
C ASN A 170 -1.90 10.82 -0.10
N PHE A 171 -2.14 9.50 -0.08
CA PHE A 171 -3.34 8.92 0.50
C PHE A 171 -3.04 7.65 1.27
N ILE A 172 -3.79 7.42 2.36
CA ILE A 172 -3.69 6.20 3.17
C ILE A 172 -4.91 5.34 2.83
N PRO A 173 -4.78 4.28 2.01
CA PRO A 173 -5.91 3.47 1.55
C PRO A 173 -6.26 2.36 2.55
N CYS A 174 -6.29 2.71 3.83
CA CYS A 174 -6.68 1.84 4.92
C CYS A 174 -7.52 2.64 5.93
N SER A 175 -8.35 1.92 6.67
CA SER A 175 -9.22 2.42 7.73
C SER A 175 -9.19 1.50 8.95
N SER A 176 -8.38 0.43 8.91
CA SER A 176 -8.25 -0.54 10.00
C SER A 176 -7.57 0.10 11.20
N LYS A 177 -8.10 -0.20 12.39
CA LYS A 177 -7.54 0.16 13.69
C LYS A 177 -7.10 -1.07 14.49
N GLU A 178 -6.92 -2.21 13.82
CA GLU A 178 -6.43 -3.44 14.45
C GLU A 178 -5.02 -3.19 15.02
N GLU A 179 -4.84 -3.51 16.31
CA GLU A 179 -3.63 -3.22 17.08
C GLU A 179 -2.55 -4.30 16.89
N ASP A 180 -2.96 -5.53 16.60
CA ASP A 180 -2.06 -6.64 16.37
C ASP A 180 -1.54 -6.62 14.93
N GLU A 181 -0.26 -6.27 14.78
CA GLU A 181 0.38 -6.14 13.48
C GLU A 181 0.47 -7.45 12.68
N ASP A 182 0.56 -8.60 13.36
CA ASP A 182 0.60 -9.92 12.72
C ASP A 182 -0.78 -10.27 12.19
N LYS A 183 -1.81 -9.97 12.99
CA LYS A 183 -3.20 -10.13 12.57
C LYS A 183 -3.58 -9.19 11.43
N VAL A 184 -3.05 -7.97 11.38
CA VAL A 184 -3.22 -7.08 10.21
C VAL A 184 -2.64 -7.74 8.96
N ARG A 185 -1.42 -8.30 9.03
CA ARG A 185 -0.76 -8.96 7.90
C ARG A 185 -1.50 -10.23 7.47
N GLU A 186 -2.02 -11.01 8.42
CA GLU A 186 -2.83 -12.20 8.17
C GLU A 186 -4.13 -11.83 7.45
N ILE A 187 -4.85 -10.81 7.94
CA ILE A 187 -6.15 -10.43 7.42
C ILE A 187 -6.02 -9.71 6.07
N CYS A 188 -5.12 -8.73 5.96
CA CYS A 188 -5.08 -7.83 4.81
C CYS A 188 -3.66 -7.38 4.45
N GLY A 189 -3.25 -7.69 3.22
CA GLY A 189 -1.98 -7.21 2.67
C GLY A 189 -1.86 -5.67 2.66
N TYR A 190 -2.98 -4.95 2.53
CA TYR A 190 -3.03 -3.49 2.45
C TYR A 190 -3.22 -2.79 3.81
N GLY A 191 -3.24 -3.53 4.91
CA GLY A 191 -3.49 -2.97 6.24
C GLY A 191 -2.35 -2.09 6.75
N CYS A 192 -2.68 -0.92 7.31
CA CYS A 192 -1.75 -0.14 8.11
C CYS A 192 -1.46 -0.88 9.42
N ILE A 193 -0.20 -0.91 9.83
CA ILE A 193 0.27 -1.59 11.05
C ILE A 193 0.66 -0.62 12.17
N GLY A 194 0.29 0.67 12.04
CA GLY A 194 0.52 1.67 13.10
C GLY A 194 1.99 1.97 13.48
N CYS A 195 2.99 1.52 12.72
CA CYS A 195 4.40 1.57 13.16
C CYS A 195 5.05 2.97 13.31
N GLY A 196 4.38 4.04 12.87
CA GLY A 196 4.87 5.43 13.00
C GLY A 196 6.05 5.84 12.11
N ASP A 197 6.55 4.99 11.21
CA ASP A 197 7.66 5.37 10.32
C ASP A 197 7.31 6.55 9.40
N CYS A 198 6.05 6.62 8.94
CA CYS A 198 5.57 7.70 8.09
C CYS A 198 5.42 9.04 8.85
N GLU A 199 4.99 8.99 10.11
CA GLU A 199 4.91 10.13 11.01
C GLU A 199 6.31 10.72 11.26
N ARG A 200 7.27 9.89 11.69
CA ARG A 200 8.66 10.33 11.90
C ARG A 200 9.35 10.88 10.65
N ALA A 201 8.97 10.37 9.48
CA ALA A 201 9.54 10.79 8.21
C ALA A 201 8.94 12.08 7.65
N CYS A 202 7.80 12.55 8.17
CA CYS A 202 7.11 13.70 7.60
C CYS A 202 7.78 15.01 8.06
N PRO A 203 8.39 15.81 7.16
CA PRO A 203 9.08 17.04 7.54
C PRO A 203 8.12 18.13 8.06
N GLU A 204 6.86 18.10 7.59
CA GLU A 204 5.84 19.09 7.96
C GLU A 204 5.01 18.68 9.19
N GLY A 205 5.27 17.50 9.77
CA GLY A 205 4.43 16.96 10.86
C GLY A 205 2.96 16.80 10.45
N ALA A 206 2.73 16.47 9.17
CA ALA A 206 1.40 16.31 8.57
C ALA A 206 0.80 14.91 8.78
N ILE A 207 1.53 13.98 9.40
CA ILE A 207 1.05 12.62 9.67
C ILE A 207 1.08 12.36 11.16
N GLU A 208 0.01 11.76 11.67
CA GLU A 208 -0.13 11.33 13.05
C GLU A 208 -0.62 9.87 13.10
N ILE A 209 -0.16 9.10 14.09
CA ILE A 209 -0.74 7.78 14.39
C ILE A 209 -1.86 7.92 15.42
N ILE A 210 -3.10 7.66 15.00
CA ILE A 210 -4.31 7.72 15.82
C ILE A 210 -4.98 6.35 15.80
N ASP A 211 -5.22 5.74 16.97
CA ASP A 211 -5.83 4.41 17.12
C ASP A 211 -5.15 3.33 16.25
N ASN A 212 -3.82 3.24 16.34
CA ASN A 212 -2.98 2.33 15.53
C ASN A 212 -3.09 2.53 14.01
N HIS A 213 -3.58 3.69 13.56
CA HIS A 213 -3.77 4.00 12.15
C HIS A 213 -3.13 5.34 11.80
N ALA A 214 -2.48 5.43 10.63
CA ALA A 214 -1.88 6.66 10.17
C ALA A 214 -2.93 7.59 9.56
N VAL A 215 -2.92 8.87 9.92
CA VAL A 215 -3.85 9.90 9.45
C VAL A 215 -3.06 11.08 8.89
N ILE A 216 -3.50 11.63 7.75
CA ILE A 216 -2.89 12.81 7.12
C ILE A 216 -3.71 14.05 7.46
N ASP A 217 -3.03 15.05 8.02
CA ASP A 217 -3.47 16.44 8.07
C ASP A 217 -3.11 17.13 6.75
N TYR A 218 -4.12 17.30 5.88
CA TYR A 218 -3.91 17.88 4.57
C TYR A 218 -3.64 19.39 4.59
N ASP A 219 -3.89 20.09 5.71
CA ASP A 219 -3.56 21.51 5.82
C ASP A 219 -2.04 21.73 5.98
N LYS A 220 -1.32 20.69 6.41
CA LYS A 220 0.15 20.69 6.53
C LYS A 220 0.85 19.90 5.42
N CYS A 221 0.15 18.99 4.75
CA CYS A 221 0.75 18.09 3.79
C CYS A 221 1.16 18.83 2.51
N VAL A 222 2.45 18.79 2.18
CA VAL A 222 3.02 19.40 0.95
C VAL A 222 3.27 18.40 -0.18
N GLY A 223 2.87 17.13 -0.01
CA GLY A 223 3.01 16.11 -1.06
C GLY A 223 4.44 15.63 -1.32
N CYS A 224 5.34 15.70 -0.34
CA CYS A 224 6.77 15.41 -0.49
C CYS A 224 7.16 13.92 -0.54
N VAL A 225 6.19 13.01 -0.46
CA VAL A 225 6.34 11.53 -0.55
C VAL A 225 7.23 10.81 0.47
N ALA A 226 7.82 11.53 1.44
CA ALA A 226 8.65 10.92 2.47
C ALA A 226 7.93 9.78 3.22
N CYS A 227 6.64 9.97 3.51
CA CYS A 227 5.80 8.97 4.15
C CYS A 227 5.60 7.70 3.29
N THR A 228 5.39 7.88 1.99
CA THR A 228 5.23 6.82 1.00
C THR A 228 6.50 5.98 0.89
N VAL A 229 7.67 6.64 0.84
CA VAL A 229 8.97 5.96 0.82
C VAL A 229 9.25 5.21 2.11
N LYS A 230 8.91 5.76 3.28
CA LYS A 230 9.21 5.13 4.57
C LYS A 230 8.19 4.10 5.05
N CYS A 231 6.99 4.05 4.45
CA CYS A 231 5.98 3.05 4.80
C CYS A 231 6.50 1.61 4.59
N LYS A 232 6.66 0.83 5.66
CA LYS A 232 7.13 -0.57 5.59
C LYS A 232 6.21 -1.47 4.76
N LYS A 233 4.89 -1.21 4.80
CA LYS A 233 3.86 -1.94 4.05
C LYS A 233 3.72 -1.45 2.60
N LYS A 234 4.29 -0.29 2.26
CA LYS A 234 4.20 0.36 0.93
C LYS A 234 2.77 0.54 0.45
N ILE A 235 1.87 0.89 1.38
CA ILE A 235 0.44 1.06 1.10
C ILE A 235 0.04 2.51 0.86
N ILE A 236 0.83 3.49 1.34
CA ILE A 236 0.51 4.91 1.13
C ILE A 236 0.65 5.18 -0.37
N VAL A 237 -0.46 5.56 -0.98
CA VAL A 237 -0.53 5.86 -2.42
C VAL A 237 0.00 7.25 -2.63
N ASP A 238 0.79 7.40 -3.69
CA ASP A 238 1.17 8.70 -4.24
C ASP A 238 0.74 8.75 -5.70
N SER A 239 0.08 9.83 -6.11
CA SER A 239 -0.40 10.03 -7.47
C SER A 239 0.64 10.68 -8.39
N LEU A 240 1.74 11.19 -7.85
CA LEU A 240 2.77 11.89 -8.61
C LEU A 240 3.96 11.02 -9.01
N HIS A 241 4.36 10.07 -8.16
CA HIS A 241 5.58 9.31 -8.36
C HIS A 241 5.34 7.80 -8.36
N ASP A 242 6.20 7.08 -9.09
CA ASP A 242 6.17 5.64 -9.20
C ASP A 242 6.99 4.98 -8.08
N LEU A 243 6.30 4.24 -7.20
CA LEU A 243 6.91 3.50 -6.09
C LEU A 243 7.86 2.39 -6.54
N THR A 244 7.70 1.85 -7.75
CA THR A 244 8.63 0.86 -8.32
C THR A 244 10.00 1.47 -8.59
N VAL A 245 10.06 2.79 -8.78
CA VAL A 245 11.30 3.54 -8.93
C VAL A 245 11.79 4.06 -7.58
N LEU A 246 10.91 4.60 -6.72
CA LEU A 246 11.25 5.24 -5.43
C LEU A 246 11.66 4.31 -4.27
N LYS A 247 12.22 3.13 -4.55
CA LYS A 247 12.54 2.11 -3.53
C LYS A 247 13.99 2.11 -3.09
N GLU A 248 14.19 2.09 -1.78
CA GLU A 248 15.52 1.90 -1.17
C GLU A 248 15.93 0.42 -1.04
N LYS A 249 14.97 -0.50 -1.06
CA LYS A 249 15.15 -1.92 -0.71
C LYS A 249 14.20 -2.83 -1.49
N VAL A 250 14.63 -4.06 -1.76
CA VAL A 250 13.84 -5.11 -2.41
C VAL A 250 13.94 -6.44 -1.64
N ALA A 251 13.01 -7.34 -1.92
CA ALA A 251 13.07 -8.70 -1.40
C ALA A 251 14.18 -9.50 -2.11
N PHE A 252 14.83 -10.38 -1.36
CA PHE A 252 15.82 -11.33 -1.86
C PHE A 252 15.60 -12.69 -1.20
N VAL A 253 15.61 -13.74 -2.00
CA VAL A 253 15.42 -15.11 -1.51
C VAL A 253 16.77 -15.73 -1.19
N ARG A 254 16.96 -16.09 0.07
CA ARG A 254 18.16 -16.78 0.56
C ARG A 254 18.13 -18.28 0.22
N CYS A 255 17.98 -18.60 -1.06
CA CYS A 255 18.12 -19.93 -1.61
C CYS A 255 18.32 -19.85 -3.12
N SER A 256 19.15 -20.74 -3.66
CA SER A 256 19.39 -20.92 -5.10
C SER A 256 19.33 -22.39 -5.50
N GLY A 257 18.69 -23.24 -4.68
CA GLY A 257 18.83 -24.70 -4.73
C GLY A 257 17.57 -25.47 -4.30
N GLY A 258 16.40 -25.02 -4.74
CA GLY A 258 15.09 -25.57 -4.36
C GLY A 258 14.55 -26.70 -5.24
N PHE A 259 15.21 -27.04 -6.36
CA PHE A 259 14.69 -28.01 -7.33
C PHE A 259 14.38 -29.39 -6.71
N LYS A 260 15.38 -30.04 -6.06
CA LYS A 260 15.19 -31.38 -5.48
C LYS A 260 14.10 -31.39 -4.39
N PRO A 261 14.11 -30.47 -3.40
CA PRO A 261 13.03 -30.40 -2.42
C PRO A 261 11.67 -30.17 -3.05
N ASN A 262 11.56 -29.22 -3.98
CA ASN A 262 10.29 -28.88 -4.61
C ASN A 262 9.66 -30.08 -5.33
N GLN A 263 10.44 -30.78 -6.16
CA GLN A 263 9.97 -31.98 -6.85
C GLN A 263 9.47 -33.02 -5.83
N LYS A 264 10.23 -33.25 -4.76
CA LYS A 264 9.87 -34.27 -3.78
C LYS A 264 8.61 -33.91 -2.99
N TYR A 265 8.47 -32.66 -2.58
CA TYR A 265 7.29 -32.21 -1.85
C TYR A 265 6.03 -32.22 -2.73
N ALA A 266 6.17 -31.91 -4.03
CA ALA A 266 5.09 -32.06 -4.99
C ALA A 266 4.65 -33.53 -5.16
N GLU A 267 5.59 -34.49 -5.21
CA GLU A 267 5.27 -35.93 -5.22
C GLU A 267 4.51 -36.38 -3.97
N LEU A 268 4.79 -35.76 -2.83
CA LEU A 268 4.10 -36.01 -1.57
C LEU A 268 2.73 -35.33 -1.48
N GLY A 269 2.36 -34.53 -2.50
CA GLY A 269 1.05 -33.87 -2.61
C GLY A 269 0.95 -32.54 -1.86
N TYR A 270 2.07 -31.88 -1.54
CA TYR A 270 2.06 -30.56 -0.91
C TYR A 270 2.04 -29.44 -1.95
N ASP A 271 1.25 -28.39 -1.69
CA ASP A 271 1.13 -27.15 -2.47
C ASP A 271 1.24 -25.89 -1.58
N ASP A 272 1.67 -26.07 -0.34
CA ASP A 272 1.80 -25.05 0.69
C ASP A 272 3.11 -25.22 1.48
N CYS A 273 3.84 -24.12 1.64
CA CYS A 273 5.13 -24.12 2.32
C CYS A 273 5.00 -24.46 3.81
N GLN A 274 3.93 -23.99 4.47
CA GLN A 274 3.73 -24.15 5.92
C GLN A 274 3.39 -25.61 6.23
N ALA A 275 2.52 -26.23 5.45
CA ALA A 275 2.17 -27.64 5.58
C ALA A 275 3.42 -28.55 5.51
N ILE A 276 4.41 -28.22 4.68
CA ILE A 276 5.69 -28.95 4.62
C ILE A 276 6.49 -28.76 5.90
N VAL A 277 6.61 -27.52 6.40
CA VAL A 277 7.33 -27.22 7.65
C VAL A 277 6.73 -27.97 8.84
N ASP A 278 5.41 -28.12 8.87
CA ASP A 278 4.71 -28.74 10.00
C ASP A 278 4.73 -30.26 9.96
N ASN A 279 4.76 -30.87 8.76
CA ASN A 279 4.48 -32.30 8.60
C ASN A 279 5.63 -33.12 7.98
N VAL A 280 6.66 -32.47 7.45
CA VAL A 280 7.72 -33.17 6.71
C VAL A 280 9.07 -32.89 7.34
N ASN A 281 9.79 -33.95 7.71
CA ASN A 281 11.20 -33.86 8.04
C ASN A 281 12.04 -34.05 6.77
N PRO A 282 12.73 -33.01 6.25
CA PRO A 282 13.47 -33.10 5.00
C PRO A 282 14.60 -34.15 5.01
N LYS A 283 15.14 -34.46 6.21
CA LYS A 283 16.21 -35.46 6.35
C LYS A 283 15.79 -36.87 5.97
N ASP A 284 14.50 -37.20 6.11
CA ASP A 284 13.97 -38.52 5.77
C ASP A 284 14.00 -38.78 4.25
N TYR A 285 14.29 -37.74 3.45
CA TYR A 285 14.33 -37.76 2.00
C TYR A 285 15.66 -37.25 1.43
N ASP A 286 16.71 -37.14 2.26
CA ASP A 286 18.02 -36.60 1.86
C ASP A 286 17.95 -35.17 1.27
N LEU A 287 17.08 -34.33 1.85
CA LEU A 287 16.86 -32.95 1.39
C LEU A 287 17.48 -31.92 2.35
N CYS A 288 17.80 -30.76 1.79
CA CYS A 288 18.20 -29.58 2.57
C CYS A 288 17.09 -29.17 3.54
N THR A 289 17.44 -28.98 4.82
CA THR A 289 16.47 -28.60 5.86
C THR A 289 16.14 -27.10 5.87
N THR A 290 17.02 -26.28 5.30
CA THR A 290 16.93 -24.82 5.32
C THR A 290 16.30 -24.24 4.07
N GLY A 291 16.52 -24.87 2.91
CA GLY A 291 16.22 -24.30 1.59
C GLY A 291 14.75 -24.04 1.29
N CYS A 292 14.51 -23.36 0.17
CA CYS A 292 13.17 -23.06 -0.33
C CYS A 292 12.43 -24.37 -0.65
N THR A 293 11.15 -24.45 -0.27
CA THR A 293 10.28 -25.59 -0.61
C THR A 293 9.69 -25.46 -2.02
N GLY A 294 9.65 -24.25 -2.57
CA GLY A 294 9.12 -23.96 -3.91
C GLY A 294 7.59 -23.98 -4.02
N MET A 295 6.82 -23.92 -2.92
CA MET A 295 5.35 -23.96 -2.97
C MET A 295 4.65 -22.60 -3.12
N GLY A 296 5.41 -21.51 -3.21
CA GLY A 296 4.85 -20.23 -3.65
C GLY A 296 3.97 -19.47 -2.64
N ASN A 297 4.03 -19.75 -1.33
CA ASN A 297 3.29 -18.92 -0.35
C ASN A 297 3.66 -17.42 -0.47
N CYS A 298 4.92 -17.13 -0.77
CA CYS A 298 5.40 -15.77 -1.05
C CYS A 298 4.85 -15.17 -2.34
N THR A 299 4.56 -15.98 -3.36
CA THR A 299 3.96 -15.51 -4.62
C THR A 299 2.49 -15.15 -4.39
N LYS A 300 1.76 -15.98 -3.62
CA LYS A 300 0.35 -15.77 -3.26
C LYS A 300 0.12 -14.44 -2.53
N VAL A 301 1.06 -13.98 -1.70
CA VAL A 301 0.94 -12.71 -0.96
C VAL A 301 1.52 -11.49 -1.69
N CYS A 302 2.14 -11.67 -2.86
CA CYS A 302 2.80 -10.58 -3.56
C CYS A 302 1.79 -9.72 -4.33
N ARG A 303 1.53 -8.50 -3.84
CA ARG A 303 0.62 -7.54 -4.50
C ARG A 303 1.13 -6.94 -5.82
N TYR A 304 2.41 -7.09 -6.08
CA TYR A 304 3.10 -6.41 -7.20
C TYR A 304 3.50 -7.39 -8.29
N ASP A 305 3.09 -8.66 -8.20
CA ASP A 305 3.50 -9.72 -9.13
C ASP A 305 5.03 -9.79 -9.29
N ALA A 306 5.74 -9.51 -8.20
CA ALA A 306 7.19 -9.40 -8.16
C ALA A 306 7.88 -10.71 -7.77
N ILE A 307 7.14 -11.78 -7.47
CA ILE A 307 7.72 -13.06 -7.05
C ILE A 307 7.06 -14.20 -7.81
N HIS A 308 7.87 -15.05 -8.41
CA HIS A 308 7.46 -16.30 -9.05
C HIS A 308 8.35 -17.44 -8.58
N VAL A 309 7.92 -18.70 -8.78
CA VAL A 309 8.77 -19.87 -8.51
C VAL A 309 9.33 -20.37 -9.83
N GLU A 310 10.66 -20.47 -9.90
CA GLU A 310 11.42 -21.02 -11.02
C GLU A 310 12.34 -22.11 -10.49
N ASP A 311 12.35 -23.29 -11.14
CA ASP A 311 13.15 -24.46 -10.73
C ASP A 311 13.07 -24.77 -9.22
N GLY A 312 11.85 -24.71 -8.68
CA GLY A 312 11.57 -25.00 -7.27
C GLY A 312 12.06 -23.94 -6.27
N THR A 313 12.51 -22.78 -6.74
CA THR A 313 13.00 -21.68 -5.91
C THR A 313 12.20 -20.41 -6.19
N ALA A 314 11.83 -19.66 -5.16
CA ALA A 314 11.22 -18.35 -5.35
C ALA A 314 12.26 -17.35 -5.89
N ILE A 315 11.92 -16.63 -6.96
CA ILE A 315 12.71 -15.60 -7.61
C ILE A 315 11.96 -14.28 -7.51
N VAL A 316 12.68 -13.20 -7.20
CA VAL A 316 12.12 -11.85 -7.08
C VAL A 316 12.50 -11.03 -8.30
N ASP A 317 11.51 -10.46 -8.97
CA ASP A 317 11.67 -9.40 -9.97
C ASP A 317 11.95 -8.08 -9.23
N PRO A 318 13.18 -7.55 -9.31
CA PRO A 318 13.55 -6.33 -8.62
C PRO A 318 12.92 -5.09 -9.24
N GLU A 319 12.40 -5.11 -10.46
CA GLU A 319 11.71 -3.97 -11.08
C GLU A 319 10.31 -3.80 -10.51
N LYS A 320 9.59 -4.91 -10.29
CA LYS A 320 8.25 -4.89 -9.70
C LYS A 320 8.23 -4.82 -8.18
N CYS A 321 9.24 -5.36 -7.50
CA CYS A 321 9.28 -5.38 -6.04
C CYS A 321 9.36 -3.95 -5.47
N VAL A 322 8.57 -3.61 -4.45
CA VAL A 322 8.63 -2.31 -3.75
C VAL A 322 9.19 -2.40 -2.32
N GLY A 323 9.56 -3.61 -1.87
CA GLY A 323 10.10 -3.84 -0.53
C GLY A 323 9.05 -3.81 0.61
N CYS A 324 7.79 -4.18 0.34
CA CYS A 324 6.69 -4.18 1.32
C CYS A 324 6.77 -5.25 2.41
N ARG A 325 7.68 -6.21 2.26
CA ARG A 325 8.00 -7.30 3.21
C ARG A 325 6.94 -8.37 3.44
N ASP A 326 5.77 -8.34 2.81
CA ASP A 326 4.76 -9.38 3.07
C ASP A 326 5.25 -10.80 2.78
N CYS A 327 6.06 -10.95 1.73
CA CYS A 327 6.70 -12.21 1.40
C CYS A 327 7.68 -12.72 2.48
N THR A 328 8.28 -11.83 3.28
CA THR A 328 9.18 -12.25 4.38
C THR A 328 8.40 -12.93 5.48
N TYR A 329 7.19 -12.45 5.77
CA TYR A 329 6.29 -13.04 6.77
C TYR A 329 5.59 -14.29 6.25
N ALA A 330 5.26 -14.34 4.96
CA ALA A 330 4.64 -15.52 4.35
C ALA A 330 5.59 -16.71 4.14
N CYS A 331 6.90 -16.52 4.33
CA CYS A 331 7.89 -17.57 4.18
C CYS A 331 8.12 -18.29 5.51
N PRO A 332 7.61 -19.52 5.70
CA PRO A 332 7.74 -20.22 6.99
C PRO A 332 9.17 -20.69 7.28
N LYS A 333 10.05 -20.68 6.27
CA LYS A 333 11.49 -20.94 6.38
C LYS A 333 12.32 -19.66 6.64
N ASN A 334 11.68 -18.48 6.69
CA ASN A 334 12.35 -17.18 6.87
C ASN A 334 13.49 -16.91 5.87
N LEU A 335 13.32 -17.37 4.62
CA LEU A 335 14.36 -17.25 3.59
C LEU A 335 14.34 -15.92 2.86
N ILE A 336 13.21 -15.22 2.87
CA ILE A 336 13.09 -13.97 2.14
C ILE A 336 13.51 -12.84 3.07
N THR A 337 14.55 -12.12 2.67
CA THR A 337 15.09 -10.97 3.39
C THR A 337 14.93 -9.70 2.57
N ILE A 338 15.05 -8.55 3.21
CA ILE A 338 15.01 -7.25 2.55
C ILE A 338 16.43 -6.72 2.46
N VAL A 339 16.91 -6.57 1.23
CA VAL A 339 18.25 -6.05 0.94
C VAL A 339 18.15 -4.67 0.29
N PRO A 340 19.20 -3.84 0.38
CA PRO A 340 19.27 -2.59 -0.39
C PRO A 340 19.01 -2.83 -1.89
N TYR A 341 18.29 -1.91 -2.53
CA TYR A 341 18.10 -1.97 -3.99
C TYR A 341 19.41 -1.74 -4.75
N LYS A 342 20.32 -0.97 -4.15
CA LYS A 342 21.65 -0.69 -4.67
C LYS A 342 22.69 -1.41 -3.80
N GLY A 343 23.51 -2.25 -4.45
CA GLY A 343 24.60 -3.04 -3.86
C GLY A 343 24.26 -4.54 -3.95
N MET A 344 24.26 -5.08 -5.17
CA MET A 344 25.36 -5.85 -5.77
C MET A 344 25.76 -7.10 -4.96
N LYS A 345 25.65 -8.23 -5.65
CA LYS A 345 26.12 -9.57 -5.28
C LYS A 345 25.75 -10.04 -3.89
N VAL A 346 24.86 -11.00 -3.88
CA VAL A 346 24.37 -11.63 -2.65
C VAL A 346 24.71 -13.11 -2.66
N VAL A 347 24.95 -13.65 -1.47
CA VAL A 347 25.17 -15.07 -1.24
C VAL A 347 23.83 -15.66 -0.79
N PRO A 348 23.09 -16.37 -1.66
CA PRO A 348 21.76 -16.87 -1.33
C PRO A 348 21.78 -17.91 -0.22
N CYS A 349 22.77 -18.79 -0.14
CA CYS A 349 22.73 -19.91 0.82
C CYS A 349 22.57 -19.44 2.28
N SER A 350 21.58 -20.01 2.97
CA SER A 350 21.26 -19.75 4.39
C SER A 350 21.56 -20.93 5.33
N SER A 351 22.00 -22.08 4.79
CA SER A 351 22.15 -23.33 5.56
C SER A 351 23.38 -23.31 6.47
N THR A 352 23.14 -23.35 7.77
CA THR A 352 24.19 -23.40 8.80
C THR A 352 24.78 -24.80 9.01
N ASP A 353 24.45 -25.76 8.14
CA ASP A 353 25.04 -27.11 8.16
C ASP A 353 26.52 -27.08 7.75
N ASP A 354 27.27 -28.11 8.13
CA ASP A 354 28.67 -28.27 7.71
C ASP A 354 28.79 -28.46 6.20
N TYR A 355 29.94 -28.05 5.65
CA TYR A 355 30.18 -28.05 4.19
C TYR A 355 29.99 -29.44 3.57
N GLU A 356 30.46 -30.49 4.24
CA GLU A 356 30.31 -31.90 3.82
C GLU A 356 28.85 -32.32 3.76
N GLU A 357 28.04 -31.92 4.74
CA GLU A 357 26.61 -32.25 4.77
C GLU A 357 25.84 -31.46 3.70
N LYS A 358 26.17 -30.17 3.52
CA LYS A 358 25.56 -29.35 2.47
C LYS A 358 25.81 -29.92 1.08
N ALA A 359 27.04 -30.37 0.80
CA ALA A 359 27.43 -30.89 -0.50
C ALA A 359 26.70 -32.20 -0.87
N LYS A 360 26.22 -32.99 0.11
CA LYS A 360 25.42 -34.20 -0.15
C LYS A 360 24.03 -33.89 -0.69
N VAL A 361 23.43 -32.78 -0.26
CA VAL A 361 22.02 -32.47 -0.52
C VAL A 361 21.81 -31.25 -1.43
N CYS A 362 22.83 -30.41 -1.64
CA CYS A 362 22.70 -29.15 -2.36
C CYS A 362 23.89 -28.84 -3.29
N ASP A 363 23.57 -28.67 -4.57
CA ASP A 363 24.54 -28.40 -5.63
C ASP A 363 24.94 -26.91 -5.75
N SER A 364 24.20 -26.01 -5.10
CA SER A 364 24.38 -24.55 -5.20
C SER A 364 24.63 -23.87 -3.84
N GLY A 365 24.87 -24.64 -2.77
CA GLY A 365 25.13 -24.13 -1.44
C GLY A 365 26.54 -23.54 -1.26
N CYS A 366 26.68 -22.54 -0.39
CA CYS A 366 28.00 -22.02 -0.01
C CYS A 366 28.75 -23.05 0.83
N ILE A 367 29.98 -23.35 0.42
CA ILE A 367 30.87 -24.31 1.09
C ILE A 367 31.94 -23.64 1.97
N ALA A 368 31.86 -22.32 2.16
CA ALA A 368 32.79 -21.53 2.97
C ALA A 368 34.28 -21.70 2.62
N CYS A 369 34.62 -21.89 1.34
CA CYS A 369 36.00 -22.03 0.87
C CYS A 369 36.85 -20.74 0.96
N GLU A 370 36.23 -19.61 1.29
CA GLU A 370 36.86 -18.27 1.40
C GLU A 370 37.48 -17.70 0.11
N ASP A 371 37.36 -18.36 -1.05
CA ASP A 371 37.93 -17.88 -2.31
C ASP A 371 37.40 -16.49 -2.69
N CYS A 372 36.09 -16.28 -2.57
CA CYS A 372 35.46 -14.99 -2.86
C CYS A 372 35.95 -13.87 -1.93
N LYS A 373 36.18 -14.16 -0.65
CA LYS A 373 36.74 -13.23 0.34
C LYS A 373 38.19 -12.89 0.01
N SER A 374 39.00 -13.91 -0.24
CA SER A 374 40.44 -13.75 -0.50
C SER A 374 40.74 -12.99 -1.79
N ASN A 375 39.82 -13.03 -2.75
CA ASN A 375 39.96 -12.37 -4.05
C ASN A 375 39.10 -11.12 -4.19
N CYS A 376 38.42 -10.65 -3.14
CA CYS A 376 37.66 -9.42 -3.20
C CYS A 376 38.63 -8.22 -3.20
N PRO A 377 38.75 -7.44 -4.30
CA PRO A 377 39.76 -6.39 -4.40
C PRO A 377 39.57 -5.26 -3.38
N ASN A 378 38.32 -5.02 -2.96
CA ASN A 378 37.97 -3.92 -2.07
C ASN A 378 37.60 -4.39 -0.65
N GLY A 379 37.78 -5.69 -0.36
CA GLY A 379 37.49 -6.24 0.97
C GLY A 379 36.00 -6.26 1.35
N ALA A 380 35.09 -6.16 0.39
CA ALA A 380 33.64 -6.14 0.62
C ALA A 380 33.05 -7.48 1.11
N ILE A 381 33.84 -8.56 1.15
CA ILE A 381 33.34 -9.90 1.49
C ILE A 381 33.98 -10.39 2.78
N TYR A 382 33.15 -10.81 3.74
CA TYR A 382 33.57 -11.42 5.00
C TYR A 382 32.85 -12.74 5.22
N MET A 383 33.32 -13.53 6.20
CA MET A 383 32.69 -14.80 6.57
C MET A 383 31.83 -14.60 7.82
N ASP A 384 30.58 -15.03 7.75
CA ASP A 384 29.66 -15.11 8.89
C ASP A 384 29.25 -16.58 9.10
N GLY A 385 29.79 -17.19 10.16
CA GLY A 385 29.66 -18.61 10.43
C GLY A 385 30.12 -19.46 9.25
N LYS A 386 29.17 -20.10 8.56
CA LYS A 386 29.43 -21.04 7.45
C LYS A 386 29.08 -20.49 6.07
N HIS A 387 29.00 -19.16 5.91
CA HIS A 387 28.72 -18.49 4.64
C HIS A 387 29.57 -17.25 4.43
N ALA A 388 29.81 -16.91 3.18
CA ALA A 388 30.28 -15.59 2.81
C ALA A 388 29.11 -14.58 2.86
N VAL A 389 29.41 -13.35 3.26
CA VAL A 389 28.50 -12.22 3.24
C VAL A 389 29.18 -11.10 2.46
N VAL A 390 28.41 -10.45 1.60
CA VAL A 390 28.87 -9.30 0.81
C VAL A 390 28.30 -8.04 1.44
N ASP A 391 29.17 -7.09 1.77
CA ASP A 391 28.79 -5.76 2.20
C ASP A 391 28.42 -4.91 0.97
N PRO A 392 27.14 -4.52 0.82
CA PRO A 392 26.67 -3.76 -0.33
C PRO A 392 27.18 -2.32 -0.35
N GLU A 393 27.71 -1.79 0.76
CA GLU A 393 28.24 -0.43 0.83
C GLU A 393 29.69 -0.34 0.30
N ILE A 394 30.42 -1.46 0.35
CA ILE A 394 31.82 -1.56 -0.09
C ILE A 394 31.93 -2.19 -1.49
N CYS A 395 30.94 -3.00 -1.89
CA CYS A 395 30.95 -3.71 -3.18
C CYS A 395 30.92 -2.75 -4.38
N GLU A 396 31.83 -2.96 -5.35
CA GLU A 396 31.94 -2.15 -6.59
C GLU A 396 31.47 -2.88 -7.86
N ASP A 397 30.72 -3.98 -7.73
CA ASP A 397 30.23 -4.83 -8.84
C ASP A 397 31.30 -5.41 -9.80
N CYS A 398 32.55 -5.58 -9.37
CA CYS A 398 33.66 -5.97 -10.26
C CYS A 398 33.62 -7.42 -10.84
N GLU A 399 32.52 -8.15 -10.65
CA GLU A 399 32.29 -9.58 -11.02
C GLU A 399 33.28 -10.65 -10.49
N VAL A 400 34.43 -10.29 -9.89
CA VAL A 400 35.50 -11.23 -9.45
C VAL A 400 34.99 -12.38 -8.58
N CYS A 401 34.19 -12.09 -7.54
CA CYS A 401 33.71 -13.15 -6.64
C CYS A 401 32.77 -14.16 -7.32
N GLN A 402 32.04 -13.77 -8.37
CA GLN A 402 31.21 -14.72 -9.14
C GLN A 402 32.07 -15.67 -9.95
N TYR A 403 33.16 -15.16 -10.54
CA TYR A 403 34.15 -15.96 -11.26
C TYR A 403 34.88 -16.93 -10.34
N MET A 404 35.26 -16.48 -9.13
CA MET A 404 36.00 -17.29 -8.16
C MET A 404 35.13 -18.29 -7.40
N CYS A 405 33.80 -18.20 -7.47
CA CYS A 405 32.92 -19.09 -6.74
C CYS A 405 32.81 -20.44 -7.47
N PRO A 406 33.38 -21.55 -6.95
CA PRO A 406 33.33 -22.85 -7.64
C PRO A 406 31.92 -23.46 -7.70
N ARG A 407 30.97 -22.87 -6.97
CA ARG A 407 29.55 -23.27 -6.95
C ARG A 407 28.66 -22.33 -7.77
N HIS A 408 29.23 -21.28 -8.37
CA HIS A 408 28.52 -20.26 -9.14
C HIS A 408 27.29 -19.68 -8.43
N LEU A 409 27.37 -19.56 -7.10
CA LEU A 409 26.19 -19.28 -6.27
C LEU A 409 25.98 -17.78 -6.01
N ILE A 410 27.01 -16.94 -6.23
CA ILE A 410 26.93 -15.51 -5.97
C ILE A 410 26.12 -14.86 -7.08
N GLN A 411 24.92 -14.39 -6.75
CA GLN A 411 23.96 -13.87 -7.71
C GLN A 411 24.12 -12.35 -7.88
N LYS A 412 24.17 -11.89 -9.13
CA LYS A 412 24.02 -10.47 -9.45
C LYS A 412 22.54 -10.10 -9.33
N GLN A 413 22.25 -8.95 -8.73
CA GLN A 413 20.93 -8.35 -8.84
C GLN A 413 20.95 -7.41 -10.04
N GLU A 414 19.99 -7.55 -10.96
CA GLU A 414 19.78 -6.55 -12.01
C GLU A 414 19.13 -5.31 -11.40
N VAL A 415 19.70 -4.13 -11.66
CA VAL A 415 19.28 -2.87 -11.04
C VAL A 415 19.25 -1.74 -12.08
N PRO A 416 18.05 -1.19 -12.39
CA PRO A 416 17.92 0.07 -13.12
C PRO A 416 18.67 1.26 -12.52
N GLU A 417 19.32 2.05 -13.38
CA GLU A 417 20.21 3.18 -13.02
C GLU A 417 19.49 4.35 -12.28
N ALA A 418 18.17 4.46 -12.43
CA ALA A 418 17.36 5.59 -11.94
C ALA A 418 17.39 5.80 -10.41
N ASN A 419 17.70 4.77 -9.61
CA ASN A 419 17.68 4.86 -8.14
C ASN A 419 18.91 5.55 -7.55
N TYR A 420 19.94 5.85 -8.35
CA TYR A 420 21.13 6.57 -7.92
C TYR A 420 20.83 8.03 -7.57
N LEU A 421 20.07 8.74 -8.40
CA LEU A 421 19.77 10.16 -8.25
C LEU A 421 18.86 10.44 -7.04
N GLN A 422 17.96 9.52 -6.72
CA GLN A 422 17.07 9.65 -5.57
C GLN A 422 17.80 9.45 -4.23
N ARG A 423 18.83 8.58 -4.16
CA ARG A 423 19.69 8.49 -2.96
C ARG A 423 20.50 9.77 -2.74
N ALA A 424 20.99 10.41 -3.80
CA ALA A 424 21.65 11.71 -3.69
C ALA A 424 20.68 12.83 -3.27
N ALA A 425 19.40 12.74 -3.66
CA ALA A 425 18.37 13.69 -3.25
C ALA A 425 17.81 13.43 -1.83
N LEU A 426 17.79 12.17 -1.38
CA LEU A 426 17.23 11.72 -0.10
C LEU A 426 18.30 11.50 0.99
N GLY A 427 19.58 11.57 0.64
CA GLY A 427 20.72 11.24 1.50
C GLY A 427 21.73 12.37 1.58
N LEU A 428 21.72 13.04 2.73
CA LEU A 428 22.84 13.73 3.38
C LEU A 428 23.12 15.18 2.94
N THR A 429 22.66 16.11 3.78
CA THR A 429 23.58 17.13 4.30
C THR A 429 24.70 16.42 5.09
N GLU A 430 25.96 16.81 4.86
CA GLU A 430 27.11 16.27 5.59
C GLU A 430 26.95 16.46 7.11
N GLY A 431 26.99 15.37 7.89
CA GLY A 431 27.30 15.41 9.33
C GLY A 431 26.23 15.03 10.36
N GLU A 432 25.25 14.18 10.04
CA GLU A 432 24.36 13.57 11.06
C GLU A 432 24.62 12.07 11.26
#